data_AF-A0A1F8EJV8-F1
#
_entry.id   AF-A0A1F8EJV8-F1
#
_cell.length_a   1.000
_cell.length_b   1.000
_cell.length_c   1.000
_cell.angle_alpha   90.00
_cell.angle_beta   90.00
_cell.angle_gamma   90.00
#
_symmetry.space_group_name_H-M   'P 1'
#
loop_
_entity.id
_entity.type
_entity.pdbx_description
1 polymer ?
#
loop_
_entity_poly.entity_id
_entity_poly.type
_entity_poly.pdbx_seq_one_letter_code
_entity_poly.pdbx_strand_id
1 'polypeptide(L)'
;MIKESLPQIKSSEHISGVEEEAFDLIIPEHEDLAIKLEEFEEIYGKEEIARDNVAVERKRAKFEKIDGPLKRRARLLEAILSQQIELSEWFGKDAATITPSEYDDLFNGVDMIAEFERDDSFQYMAMGVDVTSSVQQVKKKLAIIKEHIRDGTLTQVKYFKSERNDIQGRMGKIPLLVVGADSRTISELANLWLATYKSKHPEVGLDKLDIEELKQKAREAREILAKHRAAILVLKELKAQLEVFIEFARGVKSTEVEARYKNLLRVIDEIIKEKNISKSDELENESDNVYSAIMEELKTFLSE
;
A
#
# COMPACT_ATOMS: atom_id res chain seq x y z
N MET A 1 22.54 -35.26 13.47
CA MET A 1 22.09 -34.53 12.27
C MET A 1 21.97 -33.07 12.64
N ILE A 2 22.84 -32.26 12.06
CA ILE A 2 23.05 -30.85 12.39
C ILE A 2 21.84 -30.08 11.85
N LYS A 3 21.02 -29.52 12.74
CA LYS A 3 20.10 -28.43 12.39
C LYS A 3 20.99 -27.22 12.15
N GLU A 4 21.24 -26.88 10.90
CA GLU A 4 21.77 -25.56 10.56
C GLU A 4 20.72 -24.53 10.99
N SER A 5 21.03 -23.84 12.08
CA SER A 5 20.31 -22.67 12.55
C SER A 5 20.44 -21.60 11.48
N LEU A 6 19.35 -21.34 10.76
CA LEU A 6 19.21 -20.16 9.92
C LEU A 6 19.51 -18.92 10.79
N PRO A 7 20.40 -18.02 10.36
CA PRO A 7 20.74 -16.84 11.13
C PRO A 7 19.48 -15.97 11.29
N GLN A 8 19.21 -15.51 12.51
CA GLN A 8 18.26 -14.44 12.76
C GLN A 8 18.72 -13.20 11.99
N ILE A 9 18.08 -12.91 10.85
CA ILE A 9 18.33 -11.69 10.10
C ILE A 9 17.72 -10.54 10.91
N LYS A 10 18.56 -9.87 11.70
CA LYS A 10 18.27 -8.51 12.18
C LYS A 10 17.96 -7.66 10.95
N SER A 11 16.91 -6.84 11.01
CA SER A 11 16.57 -5.87 9.94
C SER A 11 17.85 -5.13 9.55
N SER A 12 18.38 -5.37 8.35
CA SER A 12 19.62 -4.72 7.94
C SER A 12 19.34 -3.23 7.79
N GLU A 13 20.19 -2.41 8.40
CA GLU A 13 20.26 -0.95 8.18
C GLU A 13 20.67 -0.58 6.74
N HIS A 14 20.73 -1.56 5.84
CA HIS A 14 21.14 -1.41 4.45
C HIS A 14 20.08 -2.04 3.55
N ILE A 15 19.76 -1.32 2.48
CA ILE A 15 19.00 -1.83 1.34
C ILE A 15 19.91 -2.79 0.54
N SER A 16 19.40 -3.93 0.09
CA SER A 16 20.19 -4.88 -0.71
C SER A 16 20.36 -4.38 -2.15
N GLY A 17 21.37 -4.86 -2.87
CA GLY A 17 21.58 -4.47 -4.27
C GLY A 17 20.39 -4.81 -5.19
N VAL A 18 19.63 -5.88 -4.89
CA VAL A 18 18.40 -6.20 -5.62
C VAL A 18 17.28 -5.21 -5.30
N GLU A 19 17.14 -4.82 -4.03
CA GLU A 19 16.17 -3.80 -3.62
C GLU A 19 16.54 -2.43 -4.24
N GLU A 20 17.82 -2.09 -4.33
CA GLU A 20 18.29 -0.85 -5.00
C GLU A 20 17.96 -0.88 -6.49
N GLU A 21 18.31 -1.97 -7.19
CA GLU A 21 18.02 -2.11 -8.62
C GLU A 21 16.50 -2.07 -8.89
N ALA A 22 15.71 -2.79 -8.10
CA ALA A 22 14.25 -2.76 -8.21
C ALA A 22 13.70 -1.35 -7.96
N PHE A 23 14.21 -0.65 -6.94
CA PHE A 23 13.82 0.72 -6.63
C PHE A 23 14.11 1.67 -7.80
N ASP A 24 15.33 1.65 -8.33
CA ASP A 24 15.74 2.58 -9.37
C ASP A 24 14.97 2.36 -10.69
N LEU A 25 14.41 1.16 -10.90
CA LEU A 25 13.58 0.82 -12.05
C LEU A 25 12.08 1.11 -11.85
N ILE A 26 11.49 0.69 -10.72
CA ILE A 26 10.03 0.78 -10.51
C ILE A 26 9.58 2.19 -10.10
N ILE A 27 10.41 2.93 -9.36
CA ILE A 27 9.99 4.19 -8.75
C ILE A 27 9.72 5.28 -9.80
N PRO A 28 10.56 5.49 -10.84
CA PRO A 28 10.23 6.46 -11.89
C PRO A 28 8.91 6.13 -12.60
N GLU A 29 8.67 4.85 -12.91
CA GLU A 29 7.42 4.41 -13.53
C GLU A 29 6.20 4.67 -12.62
N HIS A 30 6.35 4.43 -11.32
CA HIS A 30 5.29 4.67 -10.33
C HIS A 30 5.01 6.17 -10.13
N GLU A 31 6.04 7.02 -10.05
CA GLU A 31 5.90 8.47 -9.93
C GLU A 31 5.24 9.10 -11.18
N ASP A 32 5.46 8.53 -12.36
CA ASP A 32 4.83 8.98 -13.59
C ASP A 32 3.31 8.75 -13.59
N LEU A 33 2.84 7.71 -12.90
CA LEU A 33 1.40 7.42 -12.73
C LEU A 33 0.69 8.32 -11.72
N ALA A 34 1.44 9.02 -10.85
CA ALA A 34 0.85 9.90 -9.85
C ALA A 34 0.07 11.06 -10.49
N ILE A 35 -1.14 11.29 -10.00
CA ILE A 35 -2.03 12.37 -10.46
C ILE A 35 -1.30 13.72 -10.44
N LYS A 36 -1.32 14.44 -11.57
CA LYS A 36 -0.69 15.76 -11.68
C LYS A 36 -1.68 16.87 -11.29
N LEU A 37 -1.24 17.83 -10.50
CA LEU A 37 -2.08 18.91 -9.98
C LEU A 37 -2.66 19.77 -11.13
N GLU A 38 -1.89 19.92 -12.20
CA GLU A 38 -2.24 20.71 -13.39
C GLU A 38 -3.49 20.16 -14.10
N GLU A 39 -3.80 18.87 -13.97
CA GLU A 39 -5.02 18.25 -14.51
C GLU A 39 -6.30 18.81 -13.87
N PHE A 40 -6.18 19.55 -12.77
CA PHE A 40 -7.29 20.12 -12.00
C PHE A 40 -7.36 21.63 -12.09
N GLU A 41 -6.60 22.25 -13.01
CA GLU A 41 -6.62 23.70 -13.20
C GLU A 41 -8.03 24.21 -13.54
N GLU A 42 -8.82 23.47 -14.30
CA GLU A 42 -10.20 23.84 -14.62
C GLU A 42 -11.15 23.77 -13.42
N ILE A 43 -10.80 22.98 -12.39
CA ILE A 43 -11.61 22.78 -11.18
C ILE A 43 -11.24 23.81 -10.10
N TYR A 44 -9.94 24.03 -9.87
CA TYR A 44 -9.44 24.84 -8.77
C TYR A 44 -8.86 26.20 -9.19
N GLY A 45 -8.55 26.38 -10.47
CA GLY A 45 -7.91 27.57 -11.01
C GLY A 45 -6.40 27.60 -10.80
N LYS A 46 -5.70 28.29 -11.72
CA LYS A 46 -4.23 28.44 -11.73
C LYS A 46 -3.63 28.89 -10.40
N GLU A 47 -4.30 29.80 -9.71
CA GLU A 47 -3.80 30.37 -8.46
C GLU A 47 -3.76 29.32 -7.34
N GLU A 48 -4.77 28.45 -7.25
CA GLU A 48 -4.78 27.38 -6.25
C GLU A 48 -3.71 26.33 -6.56
N ILE A 49 -3.64 25.87 -7.81
CA ILE A 49 -2.60 24.93 -8.29
C ILE A 49 -1.20 25.47 -7.98
N ALA A 50 -0.93 26.75 -8.28
CA ALA A 50 0.36 27.36 -7.98
C ALA A 50 0.68 27.41 -6.49
N ARG A 51 -0.31 27.72 -5.63
CA ARG A 51 -0.13 27.71 -4.17
C ARG A 51 0.18 26.31 -3.64
N ASP A 52 -0.52 25.31 -4.15
CA ASP A 52 -0.36 23.93 -3.70
C ASP A 52 0.96 23.33 -4.17
N ASN A 53 1.39 23.60 -5.42
CA ASN A 53 2.73 23.27 -5.90
C ASN A 53 3.82 23.89 -5.01
N VAL A 54 3.69 25.17 -4.65
CA VAL A 54 4.64 25.81 -3.71
C VAL A 54 4.61 25.15 -2.32
N ALA A 55 3.45 24.69 -1.85
CA ALA A 55 3.32 24.00 -0.57
C ALA A 55 3.98 22.61 -0.60
N VAL A 56 3.80 21.87 -1.69
CA VAL A 56 4.45 20.58 -1.96
C VAL A 56 5.97 20.75 -1.95
N GLU A 57 6.51 21.66 -2.74
CA GLU A 57 7.97 21.91 -2.80
C GLU A 57 8.56 22.25 -1.42
N ARG A 58 7.88 23.10 -0.65
CA ARG A 58 8.31 23.45 0.71
C ARG A 58 8.28 22.27 1.67
N LYS A 59 7.33 21.35 1.50
CA LYS A 59 7.17 20.18 2.36
C LYS A 59 8.15 19.08 1.96
N ARG A 60 8.31 18.81 0.66
CA ARG A 60 9.33 17.93 0.09
C ARG A 60 10.74 18.30 0.57
N ALA A 61 11.11 19.58 0.51
CA ALA A 61 12.42 20.06 0.97
C ALA A 61 12.71 19.80 2.47
N LYS A 62 11.68 19.59 3.30
CA LYS A 62 11.84 19.18 4.71
C LYS A 62 12.12 17.67 4.84
N PHE A 63 11.64 16.87 3.90
CA PHE A 63 11.73 15.41 3.91
C PHE A 63 12.88 14.84 3.07
N GLU A 64 13.42 15.58 2.09
CA GLU A 64 14.59 15.16 1.30
C GLU A 64 15.86 14.99 2.14
N LYS A 65 15.96 15.66 3.29
CA LYS A 65 17.08 15.50 4.23
C LYS A 65 17.03 14.21 5.05
N ILE A 66 15.98 13.40 4.86
CA ILE A 66 15.70 12.16 5.58
C ILE A 66 15.40 11.07 4.53
N ASP A 67 16.27 10.91 3.54
CA ASP A 67 16.25 9.73 2.69
C ASP A 67 17.11 8.63 3.32
N GLY A 68 16.53 7.44 3.43
CA GLY A 68 17.13 6.34 4.15
C GLY A 68 16.50 5.00 3.81
N PRO A 69 17.13 3.88 4.20
CA PRO A 69 16.74 2.53 3.78
C PRO A 69 15.25 2.21 4.04
N LEU A 70 14.71 2.63 5.18
CA LEU A 70 13.30 2.41 5.51
C LEU A 70 12.35 3.17 4.58
N LYS A 71 12.68 4.42 4.22
CA LYS A 71 11.90 5.22 3.28
C LYS A 71 11.95 4.61 1.89
N ARG A 72 13.13 4.18 1.44
CA ARG A 72 13.28 3.49 0.14
C ARG A 72 12.46 2.20 0.08
N ARG A 73 12.49 1.38 1.14
CA ARG A 73 11.67 0.16 1.22
C ARG A 73 10.16 0.45 1.27
N ALA A 74 9.73 1.52 1.95
CA ALA A 74 8.32 1.92 1.96
C ALA A 74 7.82 2.26 0.56
N ARG A 75 8.57 3.08 -0.17
CA ARG A 75 8.24 3.43 -1.56
C ARG A 75 8.31 2.22 -2.50
N LEU A 76 9.26 1.31 -2.27
CA LEU A 76 9.35 0.07 -3.04
C LEU A 76 8.13 -0.83 -2.80
N LEU A 77 7.71 -0.97 -1.54
CA LEU A 77 6.51 -1.72 -1.18
C LEU A 77 5.25 -1.08 -1.80
N GLU A 78 5.12 0.25 -1.72
CA GLU A 78 4.04 1.02 -2.32
C GLU A 78 3.92 0.76 -3.82
N ALA A 79 5.01 0.92 -4.56
CA ALA A 79 5.03 0.71 -6.01
C ALA A 79 4.73 -0.74 -6.40
N ILE A 80 5.29 -1.72 -5.67
CA ILE A 80 4.98 -3.13 -5.91
C ILE A 80 3.51 -3.41 -5.61
N LEU A 81 2.97 -2.92 -4.49
CA LEU A 81 1.56 -3.09 -4.13
C LEU A 81 0.64 -2.50 -5.20
N SER A 82 0.92 -1.28 -5.66
CA SER A 82 0.13 -0.63 -6.71
C SER A 82 0.03 -1.52 -7.96
N GLN A 83 1.16 -2.05 -8.42
CA GLN A 83 1.17 -2.94 -9.58
C GLN A 83 0.51 -4.30 -9.29
N GLN A 84 0.79 -4.92 -8.15
CA GLN A 84 0.34 -6.30 -7.87
C GLN A 84 -1.13 -6.39 -7.46
N ILE A 85 -1.73 -5.31 -6.95
CA ILE A 85 -3.18 -5.24 -6.75
C ILE A 85 -3.90 -5.55 -8.06
N GLU A 86 -3.44 -5.00 -9.19
CA GLU A 86 -4.05 -5.19 -10.50
C GLU A 86 -3.46 -6.40 -11.25
N LEU A 87 -2.14 -6.45 -11.45
CA LEU A 87 -1.49 -7.47 -12.30
C LEU A 87 -1.59 -8.88 -11.73
N SER A 88 -1.65 -9.00 -10.41
CA SER A 88 -1.72 -10.25 -9.67
C SER A 88 -3.08 -10.44 -8.98
N GLU A 89 -4.03 -9.55 -9.24
CA GLU A 89 -5.37 -9.54 -8.64
C GLU A 89 -5.31 -9.72 -7.12
N TRP A 90 -4.35 -9.07 -6.43
CA TRP A 90 -4.20 -9.27 -4.97
C TRP A 90 -5.48 -8.88 -4.23
N PHE A 91 -6.19 -7.87 -4.71
CA PHE A 91 -7.48 -7.43 -4.19
C PHE A 91 -8.67 -7.88 -5.06
N GLY A 92 -8.48 -8.93 -5.85
CA GLY A 92 -9.49 -9.45 -6.77
C GLY A 92 -9.54 -8.69 -8.10
N LYS A 93 -10.17 -9.31 -9.10
CA LYS A 93 -10.23 -8.82 -10.49
C LYS A 93 -10.94 -7.47 -10.68
N ASP A 94 -11.76 -7.07 -9.72
CA ASP A 94 -12.58 -5.85 -9.80
C ASP A 94 -11.94 -4.66 -9.09
N ALA A 95 -10.72 -4.83 -8.56
CA ALA A 95 -9.94 -3.78 -7.91
C ALA A 95 -9.00 -3.09 -8.92
N ALA A 96 -8.92 -1.77 -8.83
CA ALA A 96 -7.94 -0.93 -9.51
C ALA A 96 -7.22 -0.04 -8.50
N THR A 97 -6.04 0.46 -8.86
CA THR A 97 -5.28 1.38 -8.02
C THR A 97 -5.26 2.79 -8.61
N ILE A 98 -5.31 3.78 -7.74
CA ILE A 98 -5.11 5.19 -8.10
C ILE A 98 -3.89 5.66 -7.33
N THR A 99 -2.87 6.13 -8.06
CA THR A 99 -1.67 6.74 -7.49
C THR A 99 -1.98 8.20 -7.16
N PRO A 100 -2.05 8.58 -5.87
CA PRO A 100 -2.48 9.91 -5.45
C PRO A 100 -1.51 10.99 -5.94
N SER A 101 -1.97 12.23 -5.91
CA SER A 101 -1.07 13.36 -6.11
C SER A 101 -0.08 13.44 -4.95
N GLU A 102 1.11 13.99 -5.20
CA GLU A 102 2.09 14.24 -4.13
C GLU A 102 1.54 15.19 -3.05
N TYR A 103 0.60 16.08 -3.41
CA TYR A 103 -0.10 16.88 -2.42
C TYR A 103 -0.88 15.98 -1.45
N ASP A 104 -1.62 15.00 -1.96
CA ASP A 104 -2.43 14.10 -1.14
C ASP A 104 -1.59 13.11 -0.33
N ASP A 105 -0.48 12.63 -0.88
CA ASP A 105 0.54 11.89 -0.12
C ASP A 105 1.05 12.75 1.06
N LEU A 106 1.67 13.89 0.76
CA LEU A 106 2.35 14.67 1.79
C LEU A 106 1.38 15.24 2.82
N PHE A 107 0.23 15.76 2.41
CA PHE A 107 -0.69 16.49 3.29
C PHE A 107 -1.81 15.64 3.89
N ASN A 108 -2.25 14.59 3.21
CA ASN A 108 -3.36 13.75 3.66
C ASN A 108 -2.90 12.32 4.04
N GLY A 109 -1.63 11.97 3.81
CA GLY A 109 -1.07 10.68 4.19
C GLY A 109 -1.67 9.51 3.41
N VAL A 110 -2.01 9.75 2.15
CA VAL A 110 -2.59 8.77 1.24
C VAL A 110 -1.51 8.36 0.25
N ASP A 111 -0.89 7.20 0.49
CA ASP A 111 0.14 6.65 -0.40
C ASP A 111 -0.50 5.96 -1.63
N MET A 112 -1.68 5.37 -1.47
CA MET A 112 -2.43 4.77 -2.57
C MET A 112 -3.94 4.70 -2.27
N ILE A 113 -4.75 4.58 -3.32
CA ILE A 113 -6.19 4.33 -3.19
C ILE A 113 -6.53 3.06 -3.98
N ALA A 114 -7.22 2.12 -3.33
CA ALA A 114 -7.90 1.03 -4.03
C ALA A 114 -9.34 1.43 -4.36
N GLU A 115 -9.71 1.26 -5.62
CA GLU A 115 -11.05 1.44 -6.16
C GLU A 115 -11.64 0.06 -6.51
N PHE A 116 -12.81 -0.25 -5.94
CA PHE A 116 -13.52 -1.51 -6.13
C PHE A 116 -14.83 -1.27 -6.86
N GLU A 117 -15.03 -1.94 -8.00
CA GLU A 117 -16.30 -1.93 -8.72
C GLU A 117 -17.21 -3.09 -8.26
N ARG A 118 -18.43 -2.75 -7.82
CA ARG A 118 -19.44 -3.69 -7.30
C ARG A 118 -20.84 -3.21 -7.65
N ASP A 119 -21.61 -4.04 -8.35
CA ASP A 119 -23.03 -3.81 -8.67
C ASP A 119 -23.30 -2.38 -9.20
N ASP A 120 -22.54 -1.97 -10.22
CA ASP A 120 -22.59 -0.62 -10.84
C ASP A 120 -22.27 0.55 -9.88
N SER A 121 -21.58 0.26 -8.77
CA SER A 121 -21.12 1.24 -7.79
C SER A 121 -19.63 1.09 -7.48
N PHE A 122 -19.00 2.19 -7.05
CA PHE A 122 -17.59 2.21 -6.69
C PHE A 122 -17.42 2.39 -5.17
N GLN A 123 -16.52 1.60 -4.59
CA GLN A 123 -16.04 1.78 -3.22
C GLN A 123 -14.57 2.15 -3.24
N TYR A 124 -14.17 3.01 -2.31
CA TYR A 124 -12.82 3.55 -2.25
C TYR A 124 -12.21 3.33 -0.88
N MET A 125 -10.94 2.98 -0.88
CA MET A 125 -10.15 2.73 0.32
C MET A 125 -8.78 3.39 0.14
N ALA A 126 -8.50 4.40 0.95
CA ALA A 126 -7.17 4.98 1.03
C ALA A 126 -6.28 4.07 1.88
N MET A 127 -5.02 3.95 1.50
CA MET A 127 -4.01 3.22 2.27
C MET A 127 -2.80 4.10 2.52
N GLY A 128 -2.33 4.06 3.76
CA GLY A 128 -1.01 4.53 4.14
C GLY A 128 -0.06 3.35 4.25
N VAL A 129 1.05 3.36 3.53
CA VAL A 129 2.07 2.30 3.54
C VAL A 129 3.06 2.56 4.68
N ASP A 130 3.42 1.49 5.39
CA ASP A 130 4.44 1.52 6.42
C ASP A 130 5.38 0.32 6.32
N VAL A 131 6.65 0.55 6.62
CA VAL A 131 7.70 -0.49 6.65
C VAL A 131 8.40 -0.52 8.00
N THR A 132 7.99 0.36 8.93
CA THR A 132 8.61 0.42 10.23
C THR A 132 8.03 -0.64 11.17
N SER A 133 8.91 -1.38 11.85
CA SER A 133 8.53 -2.12 13.07
C SER A 133 8.34 -1.19 14.28
N SER A 134 8.47 0.14 14.10
CA SER A 134 8.25 1.10 15.17
C SER A 134 6.77 1.20 15.47
N VAL A 135 6.35 0.52 16.56
CA VAL A 135 5.02 0.67 17.18
C VAL A 135 4.65 2.14 17.34
N GLN A 136 5.61 3.02 17.64
CA GLN A 136 5.35 4.45 17.82
C GLN A 136 4.88 5.18 16.55
N GLN A 137 5.33 4.76 15.36
CA GLN A 137 4.89 5.37 14.09
C GLN A 137 3.51 4.84 13.69
N VAL A 138 3.32 3.52 13.79
CA VAL A 138 2.01 2.87 13.59
C VAL A 138 0.96 3.48 14.52
N LYS A 139 1.30 3.65 15.81
CA LYS A 139 0.46 4.33 16.81
C LYS A 139 0.06 5.75 16.39
N LYS A 140 0.99 6.55 15.86
CA LYS A 140 0.68 7.91 15.41
C LYS A 140 -0.33 7.91 14.26
N LYS A 141 -0.15 7.04 13.27
CA LYS A 141 -1.08 6.91 12.13
C LYS A 141 -2.47 6.45 12.59
N LEU A 142 -2.52 5.39 13.41
CA LEU A 142 -3.78 4.87 13.94
C LEU A 142 -4.50 5.87 14.86
N ALA A 143 -3.76 6.64 15.66
CA ALA A 143 -4.35 7.71 16.47
C ALA A 143 -5.01 8.80 15.61
N ILE A 144 -4.37 9.22 14.51
CA ILE A 144 -4.96 10.18 13.56
C ILE A 144 -6.25 9.61 12.95
N ILE A 145 -6.23 8.36 12.49
CA ILE A 145 -7.42 7.69 11.95
C ILE A 145 -8.54 7.64 13.00
N LYS A 146 -8.21 7.31 14.25
CA LYS A 146 -9.17 7.27 15.35
C LYS A 146 -9.88 8.61 15.58
N GLU A 147 -9.14 9.73 15.56
CA GLU A 147 -9.75 11.06 15.64
C GLU A 147 -10.69 11.32 14.46
N HIS A 148 -10.27 10.96 13.24
CA HIS A 148 -11.13 11.11 12.06
C HIS A 148 -12.42 10.28 12.12
N ILE A 149 -12.37 9.07 12.70
CA ILE A 149 -13.56 8.24 12.95
C ILE A 149 -14.46 8.91 13.99
N ARG A 150 -13.88 9.39 15.09
CA ARG A 150 -14.59 10.07 16.17
C ARG A 150 -15.34 11.30 15.67
N ASP A 151 -14.68 12.10 14.84
CA ASP A 151 -15.24 13.34 14.29
C ASP A 151 -16.14 13.11 13.06
N GLY A 152 -16.21 11.88 12.54
CA GLY A 152 -17.01 11.54 11.36
C GLY A 152 -16.48 12.11 10.05
N THR A 153 -15.23 12.58 10.03
CA THR A 153 -14.61 13.27 8.88
C THR A 153 -13.99 12.29 7.89
N LEU A 154 -13.33 11.25 8.40
CA LEU A 154 -12.45 10.34 7.63
C LEU A 154 -11.45 11.13 6.75
N THR A 155 -10.82 10.43 5.79
CA THR A 155 -9.78 11.03 4.94
C THR A 155 -10.40 11.75 3.75
N GLN A 156 -9.73 12.81 3.32
CA GLN A 156 -10.07 13.57 2.13
C GLN A 156 -8.88 13.55 1.15
N VAL A 157 -9.18 13.37 -0.12
CA VAL A 157 -8.24 13.45 -1.24
C VAL A 157 -8.65 14.66 -2.07
N LYS A 158 -7.75 15.63 -2.21
CA LYS A 158 -8.01 16.90 -2.90
C LYS A 158 -7.95 16.74 -4.41
N TYR A 159 -6.97 16.01 -4.93
CA TYR A 159 -6.78 15.79 -6.35
C TYR A 159 -7.18 14.35 -6.68
N PHE A 160 -8.46 14.04 -6.49
CA PHE A 160 -9.01 12.73 -6.79
C PHE A 160 -9.48 12.66 -8.24
N LYS A 161 -9.12 11.60 -8.94
CA LYS A 161 -9.61 11.28 -10.29
C LYS A 161 -9.69 9.76 -10.43
N SER A 162 -10.85 9.26 -10.83
CA SER A 162 -11.00 7.86 -11.24
C SER A 162 -10.80 7.75 -12.75
N GLU A 163 -10.19 6.65 -13.20
CA GLU A 163 -10.15 6.28 -14.62
C GLU A 163 -11.36 5.43 -15.05
N ARG A 164 -12.11 4.89 -14.07
CA ARG A 164 -13.23 3.96 -14.30
C ARG A 164 -14.59 4.65 -14.22
N ASN A 165 -14.64 5.89 -13.76
CA ASN A 165 -15.85 6.72 -13.72
C ASN A 165 -15.53 8.22 -13.85
N ASP A 166 -16.57 9.05 -13.99
CA ASP A 166 -16.44 10.49 -14.23
C ASP A 166 -16.18 11.33 -12.95
N ILE A 167 -15.78 10.70 -11.83
CA ILE A 167 -15.53 11.43 -10.59
C ILE A 167 -14.14 12.06 -10.65
N GLN A 168 -14.12 13.39 -10.63
CA GLN A 168 -12.91 14.20 -10.49
C GLN A 168 -13.15 15.35 -9.48
N GLY A 169 -12.11 15.70 -8.73
CA GLY A 169 -12.08 16.84 -7.82
C GLY A 169 -11.79 16.41 -6.39
N ARG A 170 -12.43 17.07 -5.42
CA ARG A 170 -12.23 16.78 -4.00
C ARG A 170 -13.14 15.64 -3.59
N MET A 171 -12.54 14.55 -3.10
CA MET A 171 -13.27 13.40 -2.56
C MET A 171 -13.05 13.29 -1.06
N GLY A 172 -14.12 13.38 -0.28
CA GLY A 172 -14.09 13.25 1.17
C GLY A 172 -14.67 11.93 1.66
N LYS A 173 -14.57 11.70 2.97
CA LYS A 173 -15.13 10.54 3.65
C LYS A 173 -14.59 9.18 3.16
N ILE A 174 -13.32 9.14 2.75
CA ILE A 174 -12.65 7.91 2.33
C ILE A 174 -12.06 7.23 3.58
N PRO A 175 -12.39 5.96 3.85
CA PRO A 175 -11.70 5.16 4.86
C PRO A 175 -10.21 5.06 4.57
N LEU A 176 -9.37 5.43 5.56
CA LEU A 176 -7.92 5.23 5.52
C LEU A 176 -7.54 4.05 6.40
N LEU A 177 -6.71 3.17 5.86
CA LEU A 177 -6.14 2.01 6.55
C LEU A 177 -4.62 2.04 6.40
N VAL A 178 -3.91 1.38 7.32
CA VAL A 178 -2.44 1.27 7.28
C VAL A 178 -2.06 -0.12 6.82
N VAL A 179 -1.16 -0.23 5.85
CA VAL A 179 -0.64 -1.53 5.39
C VAL A 179 0.86 -1.55 5.51
N GLY A 180 1.44 -2.72 5.74
CA GLY A 180 2.88 -2.81 5.83
C GLY A 180 3.44 -4.21 5.70
N ALA A 181 4.76 -4.27 5.62
CA ALA A 181 5.50 -5.51 5.60
C ALA A 181 6.93 -5.27 6.10
N ASP A 182 7.53 -6.29 6.71
CA ASP A 182 8.90 -6.20 7.15
C ASP A 182 9.90 -6.24 5.97
N SER A 183 11.17 -5.92 6.26
CA SER A 183 12.22 -5.87 5.24
C SER A 183 12.45 -7.21 4.52
N ARG A 184 12.14 -8.35 5.15
CA ARG A 184 12.32 -9.67 4.53
C ARG A 184 11.27 -9.87 3.45
N THR A 185 10.02 -9.59 3.79
CA THR A 185 8.90 -9.66 2.84
C THR A 185 9.13 -8.71 1.65
N ILE A 186 9.62 -7.49 1.90
CA ILE A 186 9.92 -6.53 0.83
C ILE A 186 11.06 -7.00 -0.07
N SER A 187 12.14 -7.54 0.51
CA SER A 187 13.24 -8.14 -0.26
C SER A 187 12.76 -9.30 -1.14
N GLU A 188 11.90 -10.19 -0.64
CA GLU A 188 11.31 -11.28 -1.42
C GLU A 188 10.51 -10.74 -2.62
N LEU A 189 9.64 -9.75 -2.38
CA LEU A 189 8.84 -9.11 -3.41
C LEU A 189 9.71 -8.40 -4.46
N ALA A 190 10.75 -7.68 -4.05
CA ALA A 190 11.67 -6.99 -4.96
C ALA A 190 12.38 -7.96 -5.90
N ASN A 191 12.84 -9.11 -5.39
CA ASN A 191 13.46 -10.17 -6.20
C ASN A 191 12.50 -10.71 -7.25
N LEU A 192 11.27 -11.04 -6.83
CA LEU A 192 10.26 -11.57 -7.73
C LEU A 192 9.88 -10.54 -8.80
N TRP A 193 9.62 -9.30 -8.38
CA TRP A 193 9.29 -8.21 -9.29
C TRP A 193 10.38 -8.00 -10.34
N LEU A 194 11.65 -7.92 -9.93
CA LEU A 194 12.78 -7.70 -10.83
C LEU A 194 12.93 -8.82 -11.86
N ALA A 195 12.68 -10.08 -11.46
CA ALA A 195 12.65 -11.20 -12.38
C ALA A 195 11.55 -11.05 -13.44
N THR A 196 10.37 -10.52 -13.07
CA THR A 196 9.31 -10.24 -14.06
C THR A 196 9.64 -9.07 -14.98
N TYR A 197 10.33 -8.05 -14.46
CA TYR A 197 10.73 -6.85 -15.18
C TYR A 197 11.77 -7.15 -16.27
N LYS A 198 12.85 -7.87 -15.91
CA LYS A 198 13.95 -8.20 -16.83
C LYS A 198 13.52 -9.02 -18.05
N SER A 199 12.41 -9.76 -17.97
CA SER A 199 11.85 -10.45 -19.15
C SER A 199 11.12 -9.53 -20.12
N LYS A 200 10.57 -8.41 -19.65
CA LYS A 200 9.95 -7.38 -20.50
C LYS A 200 11.01 -6.41 -21.05
N HIS A 201 12.10 -6.25 -20.31
CA HIS A 201 13.24 -5.37 -20.58
C HIS A 201 14.53 -6.19 -20.68
N PRO A 202 14.69 -7.02 -21.73
CA PRO A 202 15.85 -7.92 -21.84
C PRO A 202 17.17 -7.17 -21.79
N GLU A 203 17.21 -5.91 -22.25
CA GLU A 203 18.37 -5.01 -22.16
C GLU A 203 18.91 -4.81 -20.74
N VAL A 204 18.07 -4.94 -19.73
CA VAL A 204 18.43 -4.85 -18.30
C VAL A 204 18.96 -6.19 -17.76
N GLY A 205 18.74 -7.30 -18.48
CA GLY A 205 19.14 -8.66 -18.10
C GLY A 205 20.25 -9.29 -18.95
N LEU A 206 20.88 -8.53 -19.86
CA LEU A 206 21.78 -9.05 -20.90
C LEU A 206 23.13 -9.62 -20.39
N ASP A 207 23.40 -9.58 -19.09
CA ASP A 207 24.54 -10.27 -18.51
C ASP A 207 24.24 -11.78 -18.37
N LYS A 208 24.41 -12.51 -19.48
CA LYS A 208 24.64 -13.97 -19.56
C LYS A 208 23.44 -14.94 -19.56
N LEU A 209 22.19 -14.47 -19.60
CA LEU A 209 21.01 -15.36 -19.66
C LEU A 209 20.42 -15.44 -21.08
N ASP A 210 20.04 -16.65 -21.49
CA ASP A 210 19.24 -16.86 -22.71
C ASP A 210 17.85 -16.21 -22.54
N ILE A 211 17.32 -15.63 -23.61
CA ILE A 211 16.00 -14.97 -23.62
C ILE A 211 14.90 -15.94 -23.16
N GLU A 212 15.01 -17.22 -23.53
CA GLU A 212 14.04 -18.24 -23.09
C GLU A 212 14.16 -18.55 -21.59
N GLU A 213 15.37 -18.51 -21.02
CA GLU A 213 15.56 -18.66 -19.58
C GLU A 213 14.98 -17.45 -18.81
N LEU A 214 15.14 -16.24 -19.33
CA LEU A 214 14.53 -15.02 -18.75
C LEU A 214 13.01 -15.09 -18.75
N LYS A 215 12.40 -15.53 -19.87
CA LYS A 215 10.94 -15.70 -19.96
C LYS A 215 10.43 -16.76 -18.98
N GLN A 216 11.14 -17.87 -18.84
CA GLN A 216 10.75 -18.94 -17.91
C GLN A 216 10.81 -18.44 -16.46
N LYS A 217 11.90 -17.78 -16.06
CA LYS A 217 12.04 -17.17 -14.72
C LYS A 217 10.95 -16.14 -14.44
N ALA A 218 10.63 -15.30 -15.42
CA ALA A 218 9.57 -14.30 -15.28
C ALA A 218 8.19 -14.93 -15.14
N ARG A 219 7.91 -16.03 -15.85
CA ARG A 219 6.67 -16.76 -15.70
C ARG A 219 6.54 -17.34 -14.29
N GLU A 220 7.58 -18.01 -13.80
CA GLU A 220 7.62 -18.56 -12.44
C GLU A 220 7.45 -17.44 -11.40
N ALA A 221 8.16 -16.32 -11.56
CA ALA A 221 8.05 -15.18 -10.67
C ALA A 221 6.64 -14.57 -10.64
N ARG A 222 5.94 -14.47 -11.78
CA ARG A 222 4.53 -14.03 -11.83
C ARG A 222 3.61 -15.01 -11.12
N GLU A 223 3.80 -16.31 -11.32
CA GLU A 223 3.00 -17.34 -10.66
C GLU A 223 3.20 -17.30 -9.13
N ILE A 224 4.43 -17.00 -8.67
CA ILE A 224 4.75 -16.82 -7.25
C ILE A 224 4.14 -15.51 -6.73
N LEU A 225 4.29 -14.38 -7.43
CA LEU A 225 3.71 -13.08 -7.02
C LEU A 225 2.20 -13.17 -6.85
N ALA A 226 1.49 -13.81 -7.78
CA ALA A 226 0.05 -13.98 -7.74
C ALA A 226 -0.46 -14.75 -6.50
N LYS A 227 0.41 -15.57 -5.91
CA LYS A 227 0.11 -16.41 -4.74
C LYS A 227 0.95 -16.05 -3.52
N HIS A 228 1.68 -14.93 -3.57
CA HIS A 228 2.64 -14.58 -2.54
C HIS A 228 1.93 -14.33 -1.20
N ARG A 229 2.55 -14.77 -0.09
CA ARG A 229 2.00 -14.59 1.26
C ARG A 229 1.73 -13.14 1.64
N ALA A 230 2.43 -12.19 1.01
CA ALA A 230 2.25 -10.75 1.21
C ALA A 230 0.85 -10.26 0.83
N ALA A 231 0.22 -10.84 -0.21
CA ALA A 231 -1.17 -10.51 -0.55
C ALA A 231 -2.10 -10.80 0.64
N ILE A 232 -1.88 -11.93 1.32
CA ILE A 232 -2.66 -12.37 2.47
C ILE A 232 -2.33 -11.55 3.72
N LEU A 233 -1.05 -11.20 3.91
CA LEU A 233 -0.59 -10.33 4.98
C LEU A 233 -1.38 -9.02 4.97
N VAL A 234 -1.37 -8.32 3.82
CA VAL A 234 -2.06 -7.04 3.65
C VAL A 234 -3.56 -7.18 3.83
N LEU A 235 -4.21 -8.19 3.23
CA LEU A 235 -5.65 -8.42 3.41
C LEU A 235 -6.04 -8.67 4.88
N LYS A 236 -5.20 -9.37 5.66
CA LYS A 236 -5.42 -9.58 7.09
C LYS A 236 -5.25 -8.31 7.91
N GLU A 237 -4.27 -7.47 7.59
CA GLU A 237 -4.10 -6.15 8.22
C GLU A 237 -5.31 -5.26 7.99
N LEU A 238 -5.79 -5.22 6.74
CA LEU A 238 -6.98 -4.45 6.36
C LEU A 238 -8.20 -4.96 7.12
N LYS A 239 -8.45 -6.28 7.11
CA LYS A 239 -9.58 -6.89 7.81
C LYS A 239 -9.56 -6.57 9.31
N ALA A 240 -8.43 -6.77 9.98
CA ALA A 240 -8.32 -6.54 11.42
C ALA A 240 -8.61 -5.08 11.80
N GLN A 241 -8.07 -4.13 11.01
CA GLN A 241 -8.37 -2.71 11.20
C GLN A 241 -9.84 -2.40 10.98
N LEU A 242 -10.44 -2.91 9.89
CA LEU A 242 -11.85 -2.71 9.59
C LEU A 242 -12.76 -3.19 10.72
N GLU A 243 -12.52 -4.38 11.27
CA GLU A 243 -13.28 -4.93 12.39
C GLU A 243 -13.23 -4.02 13.63
N VAL A 244 -12.02 -3.59 14.02
CA VAL A 244 -11.80 -2.70 15.17
C VAL A 244 -12.41 -1.31 14.93
N PHE A 245 -12.28 -0.77 13.71
CA PHE A 245 -12.79 0.56 13.37
C PHE A 245 -14.32 0.58 13.33
N ILE A 246 -14.97 -0.50 12.88
CA ILE A 246 -16.42 -0.68 12.95
C ILE A 246 -16.89 -0.66 14.41
N GLU A 247 -16.19 -1.38 15.29
CA GLU A 247 -16.52 -1.40 16.72
C GLU A 247 -16.36 -0.02 17.36
N PHE A 248 -15.25 0.66 17.08
CA PHE A 248 -15.00 2.01 17.58
C PHE A 248 -16.04 3.02 17.06
N ALA A 249 -16.31 3.03 15.75
CA ALA A 249 -17.31 3.89 15.12
C ALA A 249 -18.71 3.69 15.74
N ARG A 250 -19.08 2.45 16.04
CA ARG A 250 -20.31 2.12 16.76
C ARG A 250 -20.31 2.71 18.18
N GLY A 251 -19.20 2.56 18.91
CA GLY A 251 -19.03 3.09 20.26
C GLY A 251 -19.21 4.62 20.33
N VAL A 252 -18.67 5.35 19.35
CA VAL A 252 -18.83 6.81 19.23
C VAL A 252 -20.12 7.24 18.49
N LYS A 253 -20.99 6.28 18.14
CA LYS A 253 -22.28 6.49 17.45
C LYS A 253 -22.17 7.16 16.07
N SER A 254 -21.05 6.95 15.38
CA SER A 254 -20.83 7.45 14.02
C SER A 254 -21.37 6.45 12.99
N THR A 255 -22.69 6.46 12.78
CA THR A 255 -23.39 5.45 11.97
C THR A 255 -23.00 5.44 10.49
N GLU A 256 -22.76 6.63 9.89
CA GLU A 256 -22.29 6.72 8.51
C GLU A 256 -20.89 6.10 8.35
N VAL A 257 -19.99 6.40 9.30
CA VAL A 257 -18.63 5.85 9.29
C VAL A 257 -18.65 4.34 9.50
N GLU A 258 -19.45 3.84 10.46
CA GLU A 258 -19.63 2.40 10.69
C GLU A 258 -20.10 1.70 9.39
N ALA A 259 -21.07 2.28 8.68
CA ALA A 259 -21.58 1.71 7.43
C ALA A 259 -20.50 1.66 6.33
N ARG A 260 -19.67 2.70 6.20
CA ARG A 260 -18.57 2.73 5.21
C ARG A 260 -17.56 1.61 5.48
N TYR A 261 -17.11 1.44 6.72
CA TYR A 261 -16.19 0.37 7.06
C TYR A 261 -16.81 -1.03 6.91
N LYS A 262 -18.09 -1.21 7.24
CA LYS A 262 -18.80 -2.48 7.00
C LYS A 262 -18.88 -2.84 5.52
N ASN A 263 -19.05 -1.86 4.64
CA ASN A 263 -19.09 -2.12 3.20
C ASN A 263 -17.72 -2.59 2.70
N LEU A 264 -16.64 -1.93 3.12
CA LEU A 264 -15.28 -2.37 2.80
C LEU A 264 -14.95 -3.74 3.41
N LEU A 265 -15.36 -4.01 4.65
CA LEU A 265 -15.13 -5.31 5.28
C LEU A 265 -15.76 -6.45 4.47
N ARG A 266 -16.97 -6.25 3.93
CA ARG A 266 -17.61 -7.23 3.04
C ARG A 266 -16.77 -7.50 1.78
N VAL A 267 -16.25 -6.44 1.15
CA VAL A 267 -15.38 -6.57 -0.03
C VAL A 267 -14.11 -7.35 0.31
N ILE A 268 -13.43 -6.99 1.40
CA ILE A 268 -12.20 -7.67 1.84
C ILE A 268 -12.47 -9.13 2.23
N ASP A 269 -13.57 -9.42 2.93
CA ASP A 269 -13.94 -10.80 3.29
C ASP A 269 -14.23 -11.68 2.06
N GLU A 270 -14.87 -11.13 1.02
CA GLU A 270 -15.08 -11.83 -0.25
C GLU A 270 -13.75 -12.17 -0.92
N ILE A 271 -12.84 -11.19 -1.02
CA ILE A 271 -11.51 -11.39 -1.61
C ILE A 271 -10.73 -12.46 -0.83
N ILE A 272 -10.70 -12.38 0.51
CA ILE A 272 -10.01 -13.36 1.36
C ILE A 272 -10.60 -14.76 1.15
N LYS A 273 -11.92 -14.89 1.01
CA LYS A 273 -12.59 -16.18 0.79
C LYS A 273 -12.24 -16.80 -0.57
N GLU A 274 -12.05 -15.99 -1.60
CA GLU A 274 -11.64 -16.44 -2.93
C GLU A 274 -10.16 -16.85 -2.98
N LYS A 275 -9.32 -16.19 -2.19
CA LYS A 275 -7.92 -16.58 -2.02
C LYS A 275 -7.86 -17.88 -1.20
N ASN A 276 -7.47 -18.99 -1.84
CA ASN A 276 -7.31 -20.28 -1.16
C ASN A 276 -6.02 -20.30 -0.31
N ILE A 277 -6.06 -19.64 0.84
CA ILE A 277 -4.91 -19.40 1.72
C ILE A 277 -4.40 -20.70 2.34
N SER A 278 -3.09 -20.94 2.25
CA SER A 278 -2.46 -22.06 2.95
C SER A 278 -2.18 -21.70 4.41
N LYS A 279 -2.36 -22.65 5.34
CA LYS A 279 -2.05 -22.45 6.77
C LYS A 279 -0.57 -22.11 7.02
N SER A 280 0.33 -22.55 6.14
CA SER A 280 1.76 -22.21 6.24
C SER A 280 2.02 -20.74 5.98
N ASP A 281 1.36 -20.14 4.99
CA ASP A 281 1.51 -18.70 4.68
C ASP A 281 1.01 -17.85 5.85
N GLU A 282 -0.05 -18.29 6.52
CA GLU A 282 -0.57 -17.61 7.71
C GLU A 282 0.43 -17.59 8.86
N LEU A 283 1.04 -18.74 9.15
CA LEU A 283 2.02 -18.87 10.23
C LEU A 283 3.30 -18.05 9.95
N GLU A 284 3.73 -17.97 8.70
CA GLU A 284 4.88 -17.15 8.33
C GLU A 284 4.59 -15.67 8.50
N ASN A 285 3.39 -15.22 8.11
CA ASN A 285 2.93 -13.85 8.28
C ASN A 285 2.78 -13.44 9.75
N GLU A 286 2.45 -14.36 10.66
CA GLU A 286 2.43 -14.08 12.11
C GLU A 286 3.82 -13.71 12.66
N SER A 287 4.90 -14.03 11.94
CA SER A 287 6.27 -13.63 12.30
C SER A 287 6.71 -12.29 11.70
N ASP A 288 5.87 -11.65 10.89
CA ASP A 288 6.14 -10.31 10.35
C ASP A 288 6.04 -9.26 11.46
N ASN A 289 7.10 -8.47 11.60
CA ASN A 289 7.22 -7.50 12.69
C ASN A 289 6.30 -6.29 12.53
N VAL A 290 6.01 -5.90 11.29
CA VAL A 290 5.12 -4.76 11.00
C VAL A 290 3.68 -5.19 11.26
N TYR A 291 3.30 -6.36 10.78
CA TYR A 291 2.01 -6.98 11.10
C TYR A 291 1.78 -7.07 12.61
N SER A 292 2.78 -7.59 13.34
CA SER A 292 2.71 -7.72 14.79
C SER A 292 2.51 -6.37 15.48
N ALA A 293 3.21 -5.31 15.03
CA ALA A 293 3.07 -3.96 15.57
C ALA A 293 1.68 -3.37 15.32
N ILE A 294 1.11 -3.58 14.12
CA ILE A 294 -0.27 -3.18 13.80
C ILE A 294 -1.26 -3.91 14.72
N MET A 295 -1.14 -5.25 14.84
CA MET A 295 -2.02 -6.04 15.68
C MET A 295 -1.92 -5.69 17.17
N GLU A 296 -0.73 -5.33 17.66
CA GLU A 296 -0.53 -4.88 19.03
C GLU A 296 -1.26 -3.55 19.30
N GLU A 297 -1.09 -2.57 18.42
CA GLU A 297 -1.74 -1.26 18.57
C GLU A 297 -3.27 -1.36 18.44
N LEU A 298 -3.77 -2.26 17.60
CA LEU A 298 -5.21 -2.51 17.48
C LEU A 298 -5.84 -3.02 18.78
N LYS A 299 -5.11 -3.78 19.61
CA LYS A 299 -5.63 -4.26 20.91
C LYS A 299 -5.93 -3.11 21.87
N THR A 300 -5.17 -2.02 21.79
CA THR A 300 -5.37 -0.84 22.64
C THR A 300 -6.30 0.19 22.00
N PHE A 301 -6.65 0.04 20.72
CA PHE A 301 -7.44 1.01 19.96
C PHE A 301 -8.80 1.32 20.60
N LEU A 302 -9.48 0.33 21.21
CA LEU A 302 -10.79 0.53 21.85
C LEU A 302 -10.71 1.08 23.29
N SER A 303 -9.54 1.03 23.92
CA SER A 303 -9.35 1.34 25.35
C SER A 303 -9.00 2.80 25.64
N GLU A 304 -8.54 3.53 24.61
CA GLU A 304 -8.22 4.98 24.66
C GLU A 304 -9.38 5.85 24.14
#